data_AF-J3LIJ6-F1
#
_entry.id   AF-J3LIJ6-F1
#
_cell.length_a   1.000
_cell.length_b   1.000
_cell.length_c   1.000
_cell.angle_alpha   90.00
_cell.angle_beta   90.00
_cell.angle_gamma   90.00
#
_symmetry.space_group_name_H-M   'P 1'
#
loop_
_entity.id
_entity.type
_entity.pdbx_description
1 polymer ?
#
loop_
_entity_poly.entity_id
_entity_poly.type
_entity_poly.pdbx_seq_one_letter_code
_entity_poly.pdbx_strand_id
1 'polypeptide(L)'
;VYTVFSATDAKRNARDSHVPILAPLPIGFAVFLVHLATIPITGTGINPARSLGAAIVYNRAHAWHDHWIFWVGPFIGAALAAIYHVVVIRAIPFKSRD
;
A
#
# COMPACT_ATOMS: atom_id res chain seq x y z
N VAL A 1 2.29 0.39 -2.69
CA VAL A 1 3.23 0.83 -1.62
C VAL A 1 4.37 1.67 -2.15
N TYR A 2 5.03 1.29 -3.25
CA TYR A 2 6.06 2.15 -3.88
C TYR A 2 5.55 3.58 -4.18
N THR A 3 4.40 3.72 -4.84
CA THR A 3 3.79 5.04 -5.10
C THR A 3 3.47 5.83 -3.83
N VAL A 4 3.22 5.15 -2.71
CA VAL A 4 2.99 5.82 -1.41
C VAL A 4 4.29 6.46 -0.93
N PHE A 5 5.39 5.71 -0.95
CA PHE A 5 6.71 6.26 -0.63
C PHE A 5 7.13 7.40 -1.59
N SER A 6 6.90 7.25 -2.89
CA SER A 6 7.19 8.32 -3.85
C SER A 6 6.29 9.56 -3.71
N ALA A 7 5.13 9.42 -3.06
CA ALA A 7 4.17 10.49 -2.84
C ALA A 7 4.32 11.18 -1.47
N THR A 8 5.31 10.80 -0.64
CA THR A 8 5.54 11.45 0.65
C THR A 8 6.12 12.85 0.47
N ASP A 9 5.50 13.84 1.11
CA ASP A 9 6.03 15.20 1.22
C ASP A 9 7.10 15.25 2.32
N ALA A 10 8.31 15.70 1.96
CA ALA A 10 9.46 15.82 2.85
C ALA A 10 9.28 16.87 3.96
N LYS A 11 8.47 17.90 3.69
CA LYS A 11 8.39 19.14 4.48
C LYS A 11 7.10 19.22 5.29
N ARG A 12 6.08 18.44 4.94
CA ARG A 12 4.76 18.49 5.58
C ARG A 12 4.45 17.21 6.32
N ASN A 13 4.07 17.34 7.59
CA ASN A 13 3.60 16.23 8.42
C ASN A 13 2.12 16.39 8.79
N ALA A 14 1.47 15.28 9.10
CA ALA A 14 0.15 15.29 9.72
C ALA A 14 0.23 15.94 11.11
N ARG A 15 -0.87 16.59 11.50
CA ARG A 15 -0.99 17.37 12.75
C ARG A 15 -0.47 16.58 13.95
N ASP A 16 0.40 17.21 14.72
CA ASP A 16 0.99 16.68 15.96
C ASP A 16 1.65 15.29 15.79
N SER A 17 2.27 15.03 14.62
CA SER A 17 2.91 13.75 14.32
C SER A 17 4.16 13.87 13.43
N HIS A 18 4.93 12.78 13.35
CA HIS A 18 6.06 12.63 12.42
C HIS A 18 5.66 11.87 11.14
N VAL A 19 4.36 11.78 10.84
CA VAL A 19 3.85 11.08 9.67
C VAL A 19 3.81 12.05 8.49
N PRO A 20 4.52 11.78 7.38
CA PRO A 20 4.53 12.68 6.23
C PRO A 20 3.15 12.74 5.56
N ILE A 21 2.78 13.91 5.04
CA ILE A 21 1.60 14.06 4.19
C ILE A 21 1.87 13.37 2.85
N LEU A 22 0.84 12.77 2.27
CA LEU A 22 0.91 12.05 1.00
C LEU A 22 0.18 12.81 -0.10
N ALA A 23 0.72 12.84 -1.31
CA ALA A 23 -0.01 13.29 -2.49
C ALA A 23 -1.08 12.22 -2.86
N PRO A 24 -2.39 12.50 -2.74
CA PRO A 24 -3.42 11.47 -2.81
C PRO A 24 -3.70 10.98 -4.24
N LEU A 25 -3.54 11.85 -5.25
CA LEU A 25 -3.93 11.54 -6.63
C LEU A 25 -3.08 10.40 -7.25
N PRO A 26 -1.73 10.42 -7.18
CA PRO A 26 -0.92 9.32 -7.69
C PRO A 26 -1.21 7.99 -6.99
N ILE A 27 -1.51 8.03 -5.69
CA ILE A 27 -1.84 6.84 -4.91
C ILE A 27 -3.16 6.22 -5.40
N GLY A 28 -4.21 7.04 -5.56
CA GLY A 28 -5.49 6.59 -6.11
C GLY A 28 -5.35 6.01 -7.52
N PHE A 29 -4.55 6.65 -8.37
CA PHE A 29 -4.32 6.17 -9.74
C PHE A 29 -3.55 4.85 -9.77
N ALA A 30 -2.56 4.67 -8.90
CA ALA A 30 -1.84 3.40 -8.77
C ALA A 30 -2.79 2.27 -8.33
N VAL A 31 -3.70 2.55 -7.39
CA VAL A 31 -4.74 1.58 -6.99
C VAL A 31 -5.65 1.25 -8.17
N PHE A 32 -6.10 2.25 -8.94
CA PHE A 32 -6.92 2.05 -10.12
C PHE A 32 -6.25 1.14 -11.16
N LEU A 33 -4.99 1.41 -11.51
CA LEU A 33 -4.25 0.60 -12.48
C LEU A 33 -4.06 -0.85 -12.00
N VAL A 34 -3.76 -1.04 -10.71
CA VAL A 34 -3.63 -2.40 -10.16
C VAL A 34 -4.96 -3.14 -10.24
N HIS A 35 -6.08 -2.48 -9.98
CA HIS A 35 -7.40 -3.11 -10.14
C HIS A 35 -7.65 -3.57 -11.57
N LEU A 36 -7.33 -2.75 -12.58
CA LEU A 36 -7.48 -3.15 -14.00
C LEU A 36 -6.71 -4.44 -14.32
N ALA A 37 -5.52 -4.63 -13.74
CA ALA A 37 -4.70 -5.80 -13.99
C ALA A 37 -5.09 -7.03 -13.14
N THR A 38 -5.49 -6.84 -11.88
CA THR A 38 -5.60 -7.96 -10.91
C THR A 38 -7.02 -8.39 -10.56
N ILE A 39 -8.06 -7.67 -11.05
CA ILE A 39 -9.46 -8.09 -10.90
C ILE A 39 -9.69 -9.53 -11.41
N PRO A 40 -9.24 -9.92 -12.62
CA PRO A 40 -9.53 -11.27 -13.15
C PRO A 40 -8.88 -12.41 -12.38
N ILE A 41 -7.87 -12.12 -11.56
CA ILE A 41 -7.08 -13.13 -10.86
C ILE A 41 -7.62 -13.33 -9.43
N THR A 42 -7.76 -12.25 -8.65
CA THR A 42 -8.13 -12.34 -7.23
C THR A 42 -9.19 -11.33 -6.79
N GLY A 43 -9.77 -10.55 -7.71
CA GLY A 43 -10.65 -9.43 -7.36
C GLY A 43 -9.91 -8.24 -6.73
N THR A 44 -8.56 -8.24 -6.76
CA THR A 44 -7.66 -7.22 -6.22
C THR A 44 -7.72 -7.03 -4.70
N GLY A 45 -7.00 -7.89 -3.97
CA GLY A 45 -6.95 -7.86 -2.51
C GLY A 45 -5.74 -7.14 -1.89
N ILE A 46 -5.10 -6.21 -2.60
CA ILE A 46 -3.86 -5.48 -2.18
C ILE A 46 -3.96 -4.69 -0.86
N ASN A 47 -5.10 -4.77 -0.16
CA ASN A 47 -5.38 -4.17 1.13
C ASN A 47 -5.94 -5.26 2.07
N PRO A 48 -5.15 -5.72 3.07
CA PRO A 48 -5.57 -6.77 3.99
C PRO A 48 -6.86 -6.43 4.77
N ALA A 49 -7.06 -5.17 5.17
CA ALA A 49 -8.26 -4.76 5.90
C ALA A 49 -9.53 -4.85 5.02
N ARG A 50 -9.41 -4.48 3.73
CA ARG A 50 -10.49 -4.64 2.74
C ARG A 50 -10.82 -6.11 2.50
N SER A 51 -9.81 -6.96 2.43
CA SER A 51 -9.99 -8.41 2.27
C SER A 51 -10.59 -9.04 3.53
N LEU A 52 -10.20 -8.58 4.72
CA LEU A 52 -10.72 -9.08 6.01
C LEU A 52 -12.19 -8.71 6.19
N GLY A 53 -12.56 -7.46 5.95
CA GLY A 53 -13.95 -7.03 6.04
C GLY A 53 -14.86 -7.83 5.11
N ALA A 54 -14.42 -8.08 3.87
CA ALA A 54 -15.15 -8.92 2.94
C ALA A 54 -15.27 -10.38 3.41
N ALA A 55 -14.19 -10.97 3.94
CA ALA A 55 -14.20 -12.34 4.46
C ALA A 55 -15.15 -12.51 5.66
N ILE A 56 -15.18 -11.53 6.57
CA ILE A 56 -16.08 -11.53 7.73
C ILE A 56 -17.55 -11.44 7.31
N VAL A 57 -17.89 -10.51 6.42
CA VAL A 57 -19.29 -10.30 6.00
C VAL A 57 -19.78 -11.45 5.13
N TYR A 58 -18.93 -11.97 4.24
CA TYR A 58 -19.30 -13.05 3.33
C TYR A 58 -19.31 -14.42 4.01
N ASN A 59 -18.42 -14.63 4.99
CA ASN A 59 -18.34 -15.78 5.90
C ASN A 59 -18.52 -17.17 5.24
N ARG A 60 -17.74 -17.45 4.20
CA ARG A 60 -17.69 -18.77 3.55
C ARG A 60 -16.33 -19.44 3.75
N ALA A 61 -16.33 -20.76 3.85
CA ALA A 61 -15.12 -21.56 4.09
C ALA A 61 -14.01 -21.30 3.06
N HIS A 62 -14.37 -21.19 1.76
CA HIS A 62 -13.40 -20.92 0.71
C HIS A 62 -12.76 -19.52 0.85
N ALA A 63 -13.51 -18.51 1.28
CA ALA A 63 -12.98 -17.17 1.48
C ALA A 63 -11.96 -17.12 2.62
N TRP A 64 -12.18 -17.90 3.68
CA TRP A 64 -11.24 -18.03 4.81
C TRP A 64 -10.02 -18.86 4.45
N HIS A 65 -10.18 -19.91 3.63
CA HIS A 65 -9.08 -20.77 3.20
C HIS A 65 -8.01 -19.99 2.42
N ASP A 66 -8.42 -19.11 1.51
CA ASP A 66 -7.48 -18.33 0.68
C ASP A 66 -7.08 -17.00 1.34
N HIS A 67 -7.66 -16.68 2.51
CA HIS A 67 -7.53 -15.36 3.13
C HIS A 67 -6.09 -14.97 3.47
N TRP A 68 -5.26 -15.95 3.83
CA TRP A 68 -3.87 -15.73 4.20
C TRP A 68 -3.04 -15.05 3.10
N ILE A 69 -3.38 -15.30 1.83
CA ILE A 69 -2.69 -14.74 0.65
C ILE A 69 -2.81 -13.21 0.65
N PHE A 70 -3.95 -12.69 1.11
CA PHE A 70 -4.21 -11.25 1.19
C PHE A 70 -3.52 -10.56 2.37
N TRP A 71 -2.82 -11.31 3.24
CA TRP A 71 -1.92 -10.77 4.24
C TRP A 71 -0.47 -10.89 3.78
N VAL A 72 -0.06 -12.12 3.44
CA VAL A 72 1.32 -12.43 3.08
C VAL A 72 1.74 -11.69 1.81
N GLY A 73 0.91 -11.70 0.77
CA GLY A 73 1.21 -11.02 -0.50
C GLY A 73 1.43 -9.51 -0.32
N PRO A 74 0.45 -8.76 0.24
CA PRO A 74 0.60 -7.32 0.45
C PRO A 74 1.75 -6.95 1.37
N PHE A 75 2.03 -7.72 2.44
CA PHE A 75 3.16 -7.43 3.33
C PHE A 75 4.51 -7.65 2.65
N ILE A 76 4.69 -8.74 1.90
CA ILE A 76 5.92 -8.97 1.13
C ILE A 76 6.11 -7.85 0.11
N GLY A 77 5.06 -7.49 -0.65
CA GLY A 77 5.11 -6.40 -1.61
C GLY A 77 5.42 -5.04 -0.96
N ALA A 78 4.89 -4.79 0.23
CA ALA A 78 5.16 -3.57 0.99
C ALA A 78 6.63 -3.50 1.45
N ALA A 79 7.15 -4.60 2.01
CA ALA A 79 8.53 -4.68 2.45
C ALA A 79 9.52 -4.49 1.29
N LEU A 80 9.28 -5.17 0.16
CA LEU A 80 10.12 -5.02 -1.04
C LEU A 80 10.08 -3.58 -1.58
N ALA A 81 8.90 -2.96 -1.63
CA ALA A 81 8.77 -1.57 -2.05
C ALA A 81 9.51 -0.60 -1.11
N ALA A 82 9.47 -0.84 0.20
CA ALA A 82 10.20 -0.04 1.19
C ALA A 82 11.71 -0.18 0.99
N ILE A 83 12.22 -1.41 0.88
CA ILE A 83 13.63 -1.70 0.63
C ILE A 83 14.10 -1.04 -0.68
N TYR A 84 13.33 -1.19 -1.75
CA TYR A 84 13.65 -0.59 -3.04
C TYR A 84 13.74 0.93 -2.96
N HIS A 85 12.77 1.58 -2.31
CA HIS A 85 12.75 3.04 -2.21
C HIS A 85 13.87 3.59 -1.30
N VAL A 86 14.10 2.96 -0.15
CA VAL A 86 15.03 3.44 0.88
C VAL A 86 16.48 3.06 0.57
N VAL A 87 16.73 1.83 0.12
CA VAL A 87 18.10 1.30 -0.03
C VAL A 87 18.61 1.44 -1.46
N VAL A 88 17.77 1.12 -2.45
CA VAL A 88 18.19 1.11 -3.87
C VAL A 88 18.14 2.52 -4.45
N ILE A 89 16.97 3.17 -4.40
CA ILE A 89 16.82 4.53 -4.94
C ILE A 89 17.44 5.56 -3.98
N ARG A 90 17.48 5.27 -2.68
CA ARG A 90 17.92 6.21 -1.63
C ARG A 90 17.16 7.54 -1.68
N ALA A 91 15.89 7.52 -2.09
CA ALA A 91 15.02 8.69 -2.17
C ALA A 91 14.45 9.07 -0.79
N ILE A 92 15.28 9.01 0.26
CA ILE A 92 14.89 9.53 1.57
C ILE A 92 14.75 11.04 1.41
N PRO A 93 13.59 11.63 1.75
CA PRO A 93 13.39 13.05 1.52
C PRO A 93 14.42 13.86 2.32
N PHE A 94 15.35 14.54 1.63
CA PHE A 94 16.30 15.43 2.27
C PHE A 94 15.52 16.62 2.86
N LYS A 95 15.46 16.69 4.20
CA LYS A 95 15.05 17.91 4.87
C LYS A 95 16.12 18.96 4.60
N SER A 96 15.88 19.90 3.69
CA SER A 96 16.71 21.11 3.63
C SER A 96 16.59 21.79 4.99
N ARG A 97 17.73 21.95 5.66
CA ARG A 97 17.84 22.85 6.80
C ARG A 97 17.75 24.25 6.19
N ASP A 98 16.56 24.84 6.24
CA ASP A 98 16.40 26.28 6.11
C ASP A 98 16.81 26.92 7.45
#